data_AF-A0A538LGU5-F1
#
_entry.id   AF-A0A538LGU5-F1
#
_cell.length_a   1.000
_cell.length_b   1.000
_cell.length_c   1.000
_cell.angle_alpha   90.00
_cell.angle_beta   90.00
_cell.angle_gamma   90.00
#
_symmetry.space_group_name_H-M   'P 1'
#
loop_
_entity.id
_entity.type
_entity.pdbx_description
1 polymer ?
#
loop_
_entity_poly.entity_id
_entity_poly.type
_entity_poly.pdbx_seq_one_letter_code
_entity_poly.pdbx_strand_id
1 'polypeptide(L)'
;MRTLIVLAAVALSAVAASSAGAVNAPPVTFTDPAGDSGSAPAVFIDSDKNGATGDRKGLGADYLFVDDFSAHELGLYSWQSNDWQSAPGSTAGVVVAADGKTVTMTVNKSDLGNVDGFNFAVVSSDGSFDSGHTDSALNGGGAFTYSAQTVFTLVPGVSHNGAATAGGTWTVSMTAVRSDTKATVGGEGGHGASAVCTFRVPKKPRHALLRATVTVSALGRSASTAFTATAR
;
A
#
# COMPACT_ATOMS: atom_id res chain seq x y z
N MET A 1 -55.08 -1.24 -9.97
CA MET A 1 -54.37 -0.20 -9.19
C MET A 1 -53.08 0.15 -9.94
N ARG A 2 -52.94 1.38 -10.43
CA ARG A 2 -51.82 1.80 -11.28
C ARG A 2 -50.63 2.22 -10.42
N THR A 3 -49.60 1.37 -10.40
CA THR A 3 -48.32 1.62 -9.72
C THR A 3 -47.52 2.62 -10.56
N LEU A 4 -47.29 3.82 -10.04
CA LEU A 4 -46.36 4.79 -10.62
C LEU A 4 -44.98 4.55 -9.99
N ILE A 5 -44.09 3.93 -10.77
CA ILE A 5 -42.66 3.82 -10.46
C ILE A 5 -41.98 4.96 -11.20
N VAL A 6 -41.48 5.95 -10.46
CA VAL A 6 -40.52 6.92 -11.00
C VAL A 6 -39.15 6.51 -10.44
N LEU A 7 -38.41 5.75 -11.24
CA LEU A 7 -36.99 5.47 -11.00
C LEU A 7 -36.18 6.52 -11.76
N ALA A 8 -35.53 7.42 -11.02
CA ALA A 8 -34.47 8.25 -11.55
C ALA A 8 -33.27 8.15 -10.58
N ALA A 9 -32.34 7.26 -10.91
CA ALA A 9 -30.97 7.31 -10.40
C ALA A 9 -30.07 6.53 -11.37
N VAL A 10 -29.41 7.26 -12.26
CA VAL A 10 -28.26 6.77 -13.01
C VAL A 10 -27.12 6.63 -12.00
N ALA A 11 -26.66 5.41 -11.76
CA ALA A 11 -25.38 5.14 -11.12
C ALA A 11 -24.71 4.00 -11.89
N LEU A 12 -24.04 4.37 -12.98
CA LEU A 12 -23.06 3.50 -13.62
C LEU A 12 -21.80 3.53 -12.74
N SER A 13 -21.48 2.43 -12.10
CA SER A 13 -20.19 2.23 -11.43
C SER A 13 -19.80 0.77 -11.56
N ALA A 14 -19.20 0.42 -12.70
CA ALA A 14 -18.38 -0.77 -12.78
C ALA A 14 -17.17 -0.54 -11.87
N VAL A 15 -17.19 -1.10 -10.66
CA VAL A 15 -16.00 -1.20 -9.84
C VAL A 15 -15.25 -2.43 -10.32
N ALA A 16 -14.32 -2.20 -11.26
CA ALA A 16 -13.27 -3.17 -11.51
C ALA A 16 -12.55 -3.40 -10.17
N ALA A 17 -12.47 -4.65 -9.74
CA ALA A 17 -11.65 -5.07 -8.63
C ALA A 17 -10.20 -4.64 -8.92
N SER A 18 -9.64 -3.76 -8.11
CA SER A 18 -8.19 -3.63 -8.03
C SER A 18 -7.73 -4.38 -6.78
N SER A 19 -6.87 -5.35 -7.04
CA SER A 19 -6.07 -6.08 -6.08
C SER A 19 -5.56 -5.16 -4.97
N ALA A 20 -5.46 -5.71 -3.75
CA ALA A 20 -4.63 -5.14 -2.69
C ALA A 20 -3.28 -4.76 -3.32
N GLY A 21 -3.05 -3.46 -3.47
CA GLY A 21 -1.94 -2.95 -4.25
C GLY A 21 -0.65 -3.39 -3.60
N ALA A 22 0.08 -4.30 -4.26
CA ALA A 22 1.51 -4.37 -4.08
C ALA A 22 2.03 -2.93 -4.21
N VAL A 23 2.78 -2.46 -3.22
CA VAL A 23 3.44 -1.16 -3.29
C VAL A 23 4.54 -1.33 -4.33
N ASN A 24 4.22 -1.12 -5.61
CA ASN A 24 5.24 -0.98 -6.64
C ASN A 24 6.01 0.30 -6.30
N ALA A 25 7.19 0.14 -5.71
CA ALA A 25 8.20 1.18 -5.80
C ALA A 25 8.39 1.49 -7.30
N PRO A 26 8.51 2.76 -7.71
CA PRO A 26 8.87 3.08 -9.08
C PRO A 26 10.10 2.25 -9.48
N PRO A 27 10.13 1.62 -10.67
CA PRO A 27 11.32 0.92 -11.13
C PRO A 27 12.52 1.88 -11.04
N VAL A 28 13.58 1.45 -10.35
CA VAL A 28 14.83 2.20 -10.27
C VAL A 28 15.79 1.56 -11.26
N THR A 29 16.37 2.37 -12.14
CA THR A 29 17.37 1.91 -13.11
C THR A 29 18.75 2.28 -12.61
N PHE A 30 19.67 1.32 -12.65
CA PHE A 30 21.07 1.51 -12.29
C PHE A 30 21.94 1.26 -13.53
N THR A 31 22.98 2.05 -13.69
CA THR A 31 23.96 1.89 -14.77
C THR A 31 25.07 0.99 -14.26
N ASP A 32 25.44 -0.04 -15.04
CA ASP A 32 26.66 -0.85 -14.87
C ASP A 32 27.77 -0.19 -15.72
N PRO A 33 28.65 0.64 -15.12
CA PRO A 33 29.68 1.35 -15.87
C PRO A 33 30.88 0.46 -16.20
N ALA A 34 31.04 -0.66 -15.48
CA ALA A 34 32.15 -1.59 -15.62
C ALA A 34 31.90 -2.63 -16.73
N GLY A 35 30.64 -2.89 -17.07
CA GLY A 35 30.23 -3.82 -18.11
C GLY A 35 30.53 -5.28 -17.76
N ASP A 36 30.66 -5.58 -16.48
CA ASP A 36 31.07 -6.87 -15.92
C ASP A 36 29.91 -7.62 -15.24
N SER A 37 28.67 -7.26 -15.55
CA SER A 37 27.41 -7.90 -15.10
C SER A 37 27.20 -9.35 -15.56
N GLY A 38 28.26 -10.15 -15.65
CA GLY A 38 28.27 -11.54 -16.09
C GLY A 38 27.48 -12.51 -15.19
N SER A 39 27.04 -12.13 -13.99
CA SER A 39 26.20 -12.96 -13.13
C SER A 39 25.17 -12.20 -12.27
N ALA A 40 24.26 -13.01 -11.71
CA ALA A 40 23.23 -12.74 -10.71
C ALA A 40 23.30 -11.40 -9.96
N PRO A 41 22.32 -10.48 -10.14
CA PRO A 41 22.16 -9.37 -9.21
C PRO A 41 21.71 -9.90 -7.83
N ALA A 42 22.23 -9.28 -6.79
CA ALA A 42 21.78 -9.47 -5.42
C ALA A 42 21.39 -8.14 -4.76
N VAL A 43 20.43 -8.22 -3.86
CA VAL A 43 19.98 -7.12 -3.02
C VAL A 43 20.26 -7.47 -1.56
N PHE A 44 21.18 -6.73 -0.97
CA PHE A 44 21.44 -6.74 0.47
C PHE A 44 20.44 -5.81 1.15
N ILE A 45 19.71 -6.29 2.16
CA ILE A 45 18.65 -5.55 2.85
C ILE A 45 18.97 -5.49 4.34
N ASP A 46 19.29 -4.29 4.81
CA ASP A 46 19.38 -3.93 6.23
C ASP A 46 17.97 -3.50 6.68
N SER A 47 17.25 -4.46 7.29
CA SER A 47 15.82 -4.34 7.55
C SER A 47 15.53 -3.49 8.78
N ASP A 48 16.44 -3.49 9.76
CA ASP A 48 16.33 -2.70 10.99
C ASP A 48 17.01 -1.32 10.89
N LYS A 49 17.68 -1.03 9.76
CA LYS A 49 18.42 0.20 9.47
C LYS A 49 19.61 0.42 10.40
N ASN A 50 20.19 -0.67 10.89
CA ASN A 50 21.29 -0.63 11.83
C ASN A 50 22.50 -1.38 11.28
N GLY A 51 23.43 -0.62 10.68
CA GLY A 51 24.68 -1.17 10.15
C GLY A 51 25.60 -1.89 11.16
N ALA A 52 25.25 -1.92 12.45
CA ALA A 52 25.97 -2.68 13.48
C ALA A 52 25.41 -4.10 13.70
N THR A 53 24.18 -4.36 13.28
CA THR A 53 23.52 -5.68 13.24
C THR A 53 23.67 -6.30 11.84
N GLY A 54 23.24 -7.56 11.66
CA GLY A 54 23.37 -8.25 10.37
C GLY A 54 24.80 -8.56 9.92
N ASP A 55 24.97 -8.76 8.61
CA ASP A 55 26.26 -8.92 7.97
C ASP A 55 27.00 -7.58 7.84
N ARG A 56 28.06 -7.40 8.61
CA ARG A 56 28.88 -6.17 8.59
C ARG A 56 29.59 -5.93 7.27
N LYS A 57 29.83 -6.96 6.46
CA LYS A 57 30.42 -6.79 5.12
C LYS A 57 29.37 -6.29 4.13
N GLY A 58 28.14 -6.77 4.22
CA GLY A 58 26.97 -6.33 3.48
C GLY A 58 26.25 -5.11 4.08
N LEU A 59 26.97 -4.16 4.69
CA LEU A 59 26.41 -2.91 5.25
C LEU A 59 25.38 -3.10 6.39
N GLY A 60 25.47 -4.23 7.11
CA GLY A 60 24.54 -4.62 8.16
C GLY A 60 23.29 -5.33 7.67
N ALA A 61 23.34 -5.92 6.48
CA ALA A 61 22.19 -6.60 5.90
C ALA A 61 21.70 -7.76 6.79
N ASP A 62 20.39 -7.79 7.03
CA ASP A 62 19.68 -8.88 7.67
C ASP A 62 19.20 -9.91 6.66
N TYR A 63 18.93 -9.48 5.43
CA TYR A 63 18.45 -10.32 4.35
C TYR A 63 19.29 -10.14 3.09
N LEU A 64 19.43 -11.23 2.34
CA LEU A 64 20.08 -11.27 1.04
C LEU A 64 19.10 -11.90 0.04
N PHE A 65 18.77 -11.16 -1.01
CA PHE A 65 17.90 -11.61 -2.08
C PHE A 65 18.73 -11.76 -3.36
N VAL A 66 18.91 -13.00 -3.82
CA VAL A 66 19.73 -13.35 -4.98
C VAL A 66 18.86 -13.94 -6.09
N ASP A 67 19.12 -13.51 -7.32
CA ASP A 67 18.62 -14.18 -8.53
C ASP A 67 19.78 -14.91 -9.20
N ASP A 68 19.93 -16.22 -8.98
CA ASP A 68 20.91 -17.02 -9.73
C ASP A 68 20.43 -17.17 -11.17
N PHE A 69 20.87 -16.26 -12.02
CA PHE A 69 20.52 -16.23 -13.44
C PHE A 69 20.90 -17.51 -14.19
N SER A 70 21.95 -18.22 -13.76
CA SER A 70 22.43 -19.43 -14.43
C SER A 70 21.63 -20.67 -14.04
N ALA A 71 21.19 -20.75 -12.78
CA ALA A 71 20.36 -21.84 -12.28
C ALA A 71 18.85 -21.57 -12.39
N HIS A 72 18.46 -20.32 -12.68
CA HIS A 72 17.09 -19.80 -12.53
C HIS A 72 16.52 -20.04 -11.12
N GLU A 73 17.40 -20.00 -10.12
CA GLU A 73 17.04 -20.23 -8.72
C GLU A 73 17.01 -18.90 -7.96
N LEU A 74 15.84 -18.65 -7.38
CA LEU A 74 15.61 -17.52 -6.51
C LEU A 74 15.99 -17.90 -5.08
N GLY A 75 16.84 -17.10 -4.45
CA GLY A 75 17.24 -17.30 -3.06
C GLY A 75 16.91 -16.09 -2.20
N LEU A 76 16.07 -16.27 -1.18
CA LEU A 76 15.98 -15.34 -0.06
C LEU A 76 16.70 -15.97 1.14
N TYR A 77 17.65 -15.24 1.70
CA TYR A 77 18.43 -15.65 2.85
C TYR A 77 18.31 -14.62 3.97
N SER A 78 18.45 -15.09 5.20
CA SER A 78 18.56 -14.26 6.40
C SER A 78 19.91 -14.48 7.04
N TRP A 79 20.50 -13.42 7.57
CA TRP A 79 21.77 -13.49 8.29
C TRP A 79 21.57 -14.15 9.64
N GLN A 80 22.33 -15.20 9.91
CA GLN A 80 22.30 -15.95 11.15
C GLN A 80 23.68 -15.91 11.81
N SER A 81 23.94 -14.83 12.56
CA SER A 81 25.18 -14.55 13.33
C SER A 81 26.48 -14.45 12.53
N ASN A 82 26.80 -15.45 11.72
CA ASN A 82 28.02 -15.56 10.93
C ASN A 82 27.81 -16.17 9.54
N ASP A 83 26.58 -16.52 9.15
CA ASP A 83 26.31 -17.16 7.87
C ASP A 83 24.91 -16.84 7.34
N TRP A 84 24.73 -16.95 6.03
CA TRP A 84 23.46 -16.79 5.34
C TRP A 84 22.68 -18.10 5.37
N GLN A 85 21.46 -18.08 5.90
CA GLN A 85 20.56 -19.23 5.90
C GLN A 85 19.29 -18.94 5.13
N SER A 86 18.76 -19.95 4.43
CA SER A 86 17.51 -19.81 3.67
C SER A 86 16.40 -19.28 4.56
N ALA A 87 15.76 -18.20 4.10
CA ALA A 87 14.63 -17.57 4.75
C ALA A 87 13.33 -17.93 4.02
N PRO A 88 12.18 -17.90 4.71
CA PRO A 88 10.89 -18.08 4.05
C PRO A 88 10.65 -16.95 3.03
N GLY A 89 10.78 -17.26 1.74
CA GLY A 89 10.56 -16.33 0.62
C GLY A 89 9.25 -16.60 -0.12
N SER A 90 8.17 -16.96 0.58
CA SER A 90 6.91 -17.38 -0.04
C SER A 90 6.26 -16.32 -0.94
N THR A 91 6.67 -15.07 -0.78
CA THR A 91 6.20 -13.92 -1.57
C THR A 91 7.29 -13.36 -2.49
N ALA A 92 8.50 -13.91 -2.42
CA ALA A 92 9.62 -13.47 -3.22
C ALA A 92 9.43 -13.88 -4.69
N GLY A 93 9.78 -12.98 -5.61
CA GLY A 93 9.63 -13.21 -7.04
C GLY A 93 10.61 -12.38 -7.84
N VAL A 94 11.01 -12.91 -9.00
CA VAL A 94 11.86 -12.22 -9.97
C VAL A 94 11.17 -12.26 -11.32
N VAL A 95 11.14 -11.11 -12.00
CA VAL A 95 10.68 -11.00 -13.39
C VAL A 95 11.75 -10.27 -14.18
N VAL A 96 12.26 -10.91 -15.23
CA VAL A 96 13.13 -10.27 -16.20
C VAL A 96 12.27 -9.76 -17.36
N ALA A 97 12.42 -8.47 -17.70
CA ALA A 97 11.71 -7.87 -18.81
C ALA A 97 12.15 -8.46 -20.15
N ALA A 98 11.29 -8.38 -21.16
CA ALA A 98 11.55 -8.96 -22.48
C ALA A 98 12.77 -8.35 -23.21
N ASP A 99 13.25 -7.19 -22.76
CA ASP A 99 14.47 -6.56 -23.27
C ASP A 99 15.76 -7.21 -22.71
N GLY A 100 15.64 -8.08 -21.71
CA GLY A 100 16.75 -8.73 -21.02
C GLY A 100 17.60 -7.76 -20.18
N LYS A 101 17.14 -6.53 -19.97
CA LYS A 101 17.91 -5.45 -19.32
C LYS A 101 17.31 -4.97 -18.01
N THR A 102 16.03 -5.26 -17.78
CA THR A 102 15.34 -4.88 -16.54
C THR A 102 15.02 -6.12 -15.74
N VAL A 103 15.50 -6.18 -14.50
CA VAL A 103 15.12 -7.19 -13.51
C VAL A 103 14.23 -6.53 -12.47
N THR A 104 13.06 -7.12 -12.22
CA THR A 104 12.14 -6.73 -11.16
C THR A 104 12.14 -7.78 -10.08
N MET A 105 12.63 -7.42 -8.90
CA MET A 105 12.57 -8.26 -7.71
C MET A 105 11.42 -7.78 -6.81
N THR A 106 10.58 -8.70 -6.36
CA THR A 106 9.46 -8.41 -5.45
C THR A 106 9.56 -9.26 -4.20
N VAL A 107 9.26 -8.66 -3.04
CA VAL A 107 9.17 -9.36 -1.75
C VAL A 107 8.19 -8.59 -0.86
N ASN A 108 7.34 -9.29 -0.11
CA ASN A 108 6.47 -8.63 0.87
C ASN A 108 7.21 -8.38 2.18
N LYS A 109 6.82 -7.32 2.90
CA LYS A 109 7.38 -7.04 4.22
C LYS A 109 7.21 -8.17 5.24
N SER A 110 6.24 -9.07 5.04
CA SER A 110 6.05 -10.27 5.87
C SER A 110 7.29 -11.18 5.88
N ASP A 111 8.01 -11.21 4.77
CA ASP A 111 9.20 -12.05 4.57
C ASP A 111 10.48 -11.32 5.04
N LEU A 112 10.35 -10.03 5.42
CA LEU A 112 11.43 -9.16 5.89
C LEU A 112 11.21 -8.67 7.34
N GLY A 113 10.58 -9.50 8.19
CA GLY A 113 10.36 -9.13 9.60
C GLY A 113 9.27 -8.08 9.86
N ASN A 114 8.38 -7.83 8.89
CA ASN A 114 7.28 -6.85 8.95
C ASN A 114 7.72 -5.38 9.12
N VAL A 115 8.88 -5.01 8.56
CA VAL A 115 9.41 -3.65 8.63
C VAL A 115 8.67 -2.67 7.72
N ASP A 116 8.57 -1.40 8.14
CA ASP A 116 7.95 -0.30 7.36
C ASP A 116 8.97 0.56 6.59
N GLY A 117 10.20 0.06 6.48
CA GLY A 117 11.28 0.65 5.70
C GLY A 117 12.58 -0.09 5.97
N PHE A 118 13.54 0.01 5.06
CA PHE A 118 14.83 -0.69 5.15
C PHE A 118 15.90 0.12 4.42
N ASN A 119 17.17 -0.16 4.67
CA ASN A 119 18.26 0.23 3.79
C ASN A 119 18.59 -0.93 2.86
N PHE A 120 19.04 -0.65 1.64
CA PHE A 120 19.45 -1.71 0.72
C PHE A 120 20.60 -1.33 -0.19
N ALA A 121 21.39 -2.31 -0.60
CA ALA A 121 22.40 -2.18 -1.63
C ALA A 121 22.14 -3.20 -2.74
N VAL A 122 22.37 -2.78 -3.99
CA VAL A 122 22.27 -3.66 -5.16
C VAL A 122 23.68 -3.91 -5.65
N VAL A 123 24.04 -5.18 -5.74
CA VAL A 123 25.38 -5.64 -6.07
C VAL A 123 25.28 -6.72 -7.15
N SER A 124 26.08 -6.63 -8.19
CA SER A 124 26.34 -7.72 -9.12
C SER A 124 27.67 -8.38 -8.77
N SER A 125 27.84 -9.65 -9.13
CA SER A 125 29.14 -10.31 -9.03
C SER A 125 29.40 -11.22 -10.23
N ASP A 126 30.67 -11.33 -10.66
CA ASP A 126 31.13 -12.30 -11.66
C ASP A 126 31.55 -13.67 -11.05
N GLY A 127 31.29 -13.86 -9.75
CA GLY A 127 31.61 -15.09 -9.00
C GLY A 127 30.78 -15.23 -7.72
N SER A 128 31.36 -15.83 -6.69
CA SER A 128 30.73 -15.78 -5.35
C SER A 128 30.96 -14.39 -4.74
N PHE A 129 30.01 -13.85 -3.98
CA PHE A 129 30.15 -12.52 -3.34
C PHE A 129 31.36 -12.42 -2.38
N ASP A 130 32.03 -13.52 -2.05
CA ASP A 130 33.27 -13.58 -1.26
C ASP A 130 34.56 -13.73 -2.08
N SER A 131 34.47 -14.09 -3.36
CA SER A 131 35.64 -14.44 -4.19
C SER A 131 35.60 -13.92 -5.64
N GLY A 132 34.50 -13.29 -6.05
CA GLY A 132 34.33 -12.65 -7.35
C GLY A 132 34.60 -11.15 -7.28
N HIS A 133 34.68 -10.52 -8.43
CA HIS A 133 34.54 -9.07 -8.54
C HIS A 133 33.08 -8.71 -8.27
N THR A 134 32.88 -7.55 -7.65
CA THR A 134 31.55 -7.04 -7.36
C THR A 134 31.44 -5.62 -7.89
N ASP A 135 30.34 -5.31 -8.57
CA ASP A 135 29.94 -3.93 -8.87
C ASP A 135 28.73 -3.56 -8.02
N SER A 136 28.68 -2.31 -7.57
CA SER A 136 27.64 -1.80 -6.68
C SER A 136 26.94 -0.62 -7.32
N ALA A 137 25.61 -0.62 -7.30
CA ALA A 137 24.81 0.45 -7.86
C ALA A 137 25.13 1.85 -7.26
N LEU A 138 25.60 1.90 -6.00
CA LEU A 138 26.15 3.10 -5.38
C LEU A 138 27.68 3.06 -5.39
N ASN A 139 28.27 3.90 -6.24
CA ASN A 139 29.70 4.15 -6.25
C ASN A 139 30.19 4.57 -4.84
N GLY A 140 31.11 3.81 -4.26
CA GLY A 140 31.72 4.11 -2.96
C GLY A 140 31.15 3.37 -1.75
N GLY A 141 30.26 2.39 -1.93
CA GLY A 141 29.88 1.44 -0.86
C GLY A 141 28.83 1.95 0.13
N GLY A 142 27.75 2.56 -0.37
CA GLY A 142 26.61 3.02 0.45
C GLY A 142 25.35 2.18 0.27
N ALA A 143 24.30 2.54 1.00
CA ALA A 143 22.97 1.95 0.89
C ALA A 143 21.93 3.00 0.48
N PHE A 144 20.96 2.59 -0.32
CA PHE A 144 19.72 3.32 -0.54
C PHE A 144 18.81 3.18 0.68
N THR A 145 17.97 4.17 0.94
CA THR A 145 16.95 4.08 1.99
C THR A 145 15.56 4.01 1.38
N TYR A 146 14.83 2.97 1.75
CA TYR A 146 13.42 2.82 1.47
C TYR A 146 12.58 3.07 2.72
N SER A 147 11.42 3.69 2.52
CA SER A 147 10.36 3.79 3.53
C SER A 147 9.05 3.44 2.87
N ALA A 148 8.32 2.48 3.45
CA ALA A 148 7.02 2.08 2.96
C ALA A 148 6.08 3.29 3.01
N GLN A 149 5.39 3.56 1.92
CA GLN A 149 4.35 4.58 1.94
C GLN A 149 3.19 4.06 2.79
N THR A 150 2.74 4.86 3.76
CA THR A 150 1.56 4.51 4.55
C THR A 150 0.32 4.52 3.66
N VAL A 151 -0.09 3.35 3.18
CA VAL A 151 -1.36 3.17 2.47
C VAL A 151 -2.47 3.14 3.50
N PHE A 152 -3.12 4.27 3.72
CA PHE A 152 -4.35 4.32 4.52
C PHE A 152 -5.57 4.16 3.63
N THR A 153 -6.56 3.40 4.08
CA THR A 153 -7.94 3.52 3.59
C THR A 153 -8.71 4.58 4.38
N LEU A 154 -9.79 5.11 3.79
CA LEU A 154 -10.76 5.90 4.55
C LEU A 154 -11.80 4.96 5.17
N VAL A 155 -12.15 5.22 6.44
CA VAL A 155 -13.22 4.52 7.14
C VAL A 155 -14.22 5.51 7.70
N PRO A 156 -15.51 5.13 7.87
CA PRO A 156 -16.49 5.98 8.55
C PRO A 156 -16.04 6.34 9.96
N GLY A 157 -16.14 7.61 10.32
CA GLY A 157 -15.92 8.11 11.67
C GLY A 157 -17.24 8.30 12.43
N VAL A 158 -17.29 9.34 13.28
CA VAL A 158 -18.52 9.77 13.95
C VAL A 158 -19.60 10.07 12.91
N SER A 159 -20.81 9.56 13.15
CA SER A 159 -21.99 9.81 12.34
C SER A 159 -23.16 10.29 13.19
N HIS A 160 -24.02 11.11 12.58
CA HIS A 160 -25.23 11.62 13.22
C HIS A 160 -26.42 11.42 12.28
N ASN A 161 -27.52 10.90 12.84
CA ASN A 161 -28.77 10.69 12.14
C ASN A 161 -29.86 11.53 12.81
N GLY A 162 -30.19 12.67 12.21
CA GLY A 162 -31.21 13.57 12.73
C GLY A 162 -32.61 12.96 12.64
N ALA A 163 -33.56 13.58 13.33
CA ALA A 163 -34.96 13.19 13.24
C ALA A 163 -35.51 13.46 11.83
N ALA A 164 -36.30 12.51 11.32
CA ALA A 164 -37.05 12.68 10.08
C ALA A 164 -38.53 12.98 10.42
N THR A 165 -38.94 14.24 10.27
CA THR A 165 -40.33 14.67 10.51
C THR A 165 -41.00 14.99 9.19
N ALA A 166 -42.24 14.54 8.97
CA ALA A 166 -43.01 14.83 7.77
C ALA A 166 -43.20 16.34 7.57
N GLY A 167 -42.82 16.85 6.41
CA GLY A 167 -42.80 18.29 6.12
C GLY A 167 -41.62 19.05 6.73
N GLY A 168 -40.77 18.38 7.52
CA GLY A 168 -39.56 18.93 8.11
C GLY A 168 -38.30 18.57 7.32
N THR A 169 -37.17 18.72 8.00
CA THR A 169 -35.84 18.44 7.47
C THR A 169 -35.26 17.22 8.16
N TRP A 170 -34.68 16.31 7.37
CA TRP A 170 -33.88 15.20 7.85
C TRP A 170 -32.41 15.47 7.52
N THR A 171 -31.58 15.65 8.54
CA THR A 171 -30.14 15.89 8.37
C THR A 171 -29.36 14.69 8.84
N VAL A 172 -28.43 14.21 8.01
CA VAL A 172 -27.48 13.16 8.34
C VAL A 172 -26.07 13.69 8.14
N SER A 173 -25.13 13.22 8.93
CA SER A 173 -23.73 13.57 8.74
C SER A 173 -22.80 12.43 9.09
N MET A 174 -21.62 12.44 8.47
CA MET A 174 -20.50 11.59 8.85
C MET A 174 -19.19 12.33 8.72
N THR A 175 -18.25 12.01 9.60
CA THR A 175 -16.82 12.22 9.36
C THR A 175 -16.26 11.01 8.62
N ALA A 176 -15.17 11.22 7.88
CA ALA A 176 -14.28 10.13 7.48
C ALA A 176 -12.99 10.26 8.27
N VAL A 177 -12.40 9.13 8.64
CA VAL A 177 -11.11 9.08 9.31
C VAL A 177 -10.17 8.17 8.53
N ARG A 178 -8.87 8.43 8.64
CA ARG A 178 -7.87 7.48 8.12
C ARG A 178 -7.86 6.22 8.97
N SER A 179 -7.72 5.06 8.33
CA SER A 179 -7.66 3.76 9.03
C SER A 179 -6.47 3.61 9.97
N ASP A 180 -5.34 4.22 9.65
CA ASP A 180 -4.06 4.11 10.34
C ASP A 180 -3.95 5.02 11.57
N THR A 181 -4.24 6.31 11.41
CA THR A 181 -4.03 7.36 12.41
C THR A 181 -5.31 7.74 13.13
N LYS A 182 -6.47 7.30 12.63
CA LYS A 182 -7.81 7.76 13.05
C LYS A 182 -8.03 9.27 12.94
N ALA A 183 -7.10 10.00 12.31
CA ALA A 183 -7.24 11.42 12.06
C ALA A 183 -8.42 11.67 11.10
N THR A 184 -9.24 12.68 11.42
CA THR A 184 -10.36 13.09 10.56
C THR A 184 -9.84 13.75 9.29
N VAL A 185 -10.46 13.42 8.16
CA VAL A 185 -10.08 13.94 6.85
C VAL A 185 -10.78 15.29 6.61
N GLY A 186 -10.08 16.27 6.04
CA GLY A 186 -10.68 17.54 5.59
C GLY A 186 -10.72 18.68 6.61
N GLY A 187 -10.09 18.53 7.79
CA GLY A 187 -9.95 19.62 8.76
C GLY A 187 -8.67 20.41 8.53
N GLU A 188 -8.66 21.40 7.62
CA GLU A 188 -7.70 22.49 7.75
C GLU A 188 -8.14 23.35 8.94
N GLY A 189 -7.40 23.32 10.06
CA GLY A 189 -7.68 24.16 11.24
C GLY A 189 -8.17 23.45 12.51
N GLY A 190 -8.02 22.13 12.65
CA GLY A 190 -8.18 21.46 13.95
C GLY A 190 -9.61 21.15 14.41
N HIS A 191 -10.62 21.45 13.61
CA HIS A 191 -12.00 20.99 13.80
C HIS A 191 -12.34 19.97 12.71
N GLY A 192 -12.62 18.72 13.08
CA GLY A 192 -12.88 17.64 12.13
C GLY A 192 -14.03 17.99 11.17
N ALA A 193 -13.75 18.01 9.86
CA ALA A 193 -14.77 18.27 8.86
C ALA A 193 -15.72 17.08 8.75
N SER A 194 -17.03 17.36 8.81
CA SER A 194 -18.09 16.38 8.58
C SER A 194 -18.76 16.65 7.25
N ALA A 195 -19.01 15.60 6.47
CA ALA A 195 -19.95 15.69 5.36
C ALA A 195 -21.37 15.71 5.93
N VAL A 196 -22.13 16.75 5.62
CA VAL A 196 -23.50 16.95 6.10
C VAL A 196 -24.44 16.97 4.90
N CYS A 197 -25.45 16.09 4.92
CA CYS A 197 -26.50 16.04 3.93
C CYS A 197 -27.85 16.36 4.58
N THR A 198 -28.62 17.23 3.93
CA THR A 198 -29.88 17.73 4.45
C THR A 198 -30.98 17.50 3.42
N PHE A 199 -32.02 16.76 3.82
CA PHE A 199 -33.13 16.36 2.96
C PHE A 199 -34.44 16.99 3.45
N ARG A 200 -35.26 17.53 2.54
CA ARG A 200 -36.65 17.88 2.89
C ARG A 200 -37.52 16.64 2.84
N VAL A 201 -38.20 16.35 3.94
CA VAL A 201 -39.12 15.21 4.04
C VAL A 201 -40.51 15.65 3.53
N PRO A 202 -41.11 14.97 2.54
CA PRO A 202 -42.45 15.31 2.06
C PRO A 202 -43.51 15.23 3.18
N LYS A 203 -44.59 16.02 3.07
CA LYS A 203 -45.68 16.04 4.06
C LYS A 203 -46.55 14.76 4.09
N LYS A 204 -46.56 13.98 3.01
CA LYS A 204 -47.43 12.82 2.78
C LYS A 204 -46.62 11.67 2.17
N PRO A 205 -45.60 11.18 2.89
CA PRO A 205 -45.86 9.93 3.59
C PRO A 205 -45.34 9.93 5.04
N ARG A 206 -46.27 9.80 5.99
CA ARG A 206 -45.94 9.51 7.39
C ARG A 206 -45.65 8.02 7.53
N HIS A 207 -44.77 7.66 8.45
CA HIS A 207 -44.27 6.32 8.70
C HIS A 207 -43.50 5.66 7.54
N ALA A 208 -43.17 6.42 6.49
CA ALA A 208 -42.30 5.92 5.43
C ALA A 208 -40.85 5.79 5.90
N LEU A 209 -40.19 4.73 5.44
CA LEU A 209 -38.76 4.54 5.64
C LEU A 209 -37.97 5.41 4.66
N LEU A 210 -37.15 6.30 5.19
CA LEU A 210 -36.16 7.08 4.46
C LEU A 210 -34.81 6.36 4.51
N ARG A 211 -34.07 6.47 3.42
CA ARG A 211 -32.72 5.90 3.27
C ARG A 211 -31.83 6.96 2.64
N ALA A 212 -30.63 7.12 3.18
CA ALA A 212 -29.60 7.96 2.62
C ALA A 212 -28.25 7.25 2.77
N THR A 213 -27.34 7.45 1.82
CA THR A 213 -25.95 7.03 1.96
C THR A 213 -25.10 8.27 1.82
N VAL A 214 -24.27 8.54 2.82
CA VAL A 214 -23.24 9.59 2.72
C VAL A 214 -21.94 8.90 2.34
N THR A 215 -21.26 9.44 1.34
CA THR A 215 -19.93 9.00 0.91
C THR A 215 -18.99 10.18 0.98
N VAL A 216 -17.85 10.00 1.64
CA VAL A 216 -16.75 10.97 1.69
C VAL A 216 -15.60 10.42 0.89
N SER A 217 -15.08 11.21 -0.05
CA SER A 217 -13.96 10.82 -0.91
C SER A 217 -12.81 11.82 -0.79
N ALA A 218 -11.58 11.31 -0.61
CA ALA A 218 -10.36 12.12 -0.60
C ALA A 218 -9.17 11.29 -1.10
N LEU A 219 -8.28 11.92 -1.88
CA LEU A 219 -7.07 11.28 -2.44
C LEU A 219 -7.36 9.96 -3.19
N GLY A 220 -8.46 9.91 -3.95
CA GLY A 220 -8.88 8.70 -4.68
C GLY A 220 -9.46 7.57 -3.82
N ARG A 221 -9.65 7.79 -2.51
CA ARG A 221 -10.19 6.81 -1.56
C ARG A 221 -11.54 7.29 -1.02
N SER A 222 -12.40 6.37 -0.57
CA SER A 222 -13.74 6.72 -0.09
C SER A 222 -14.17 5.92 1.13
N ALA A 223 -15.04 6.52 1.95
CA ALA A 223 -15.76 5.87 3.04
C ALA A 223 -17.25 6.22 2.95
N SER A 224 -18.12 5.25 3.25
CA SER A 224 -19.58 5.44 3.16
C SER A 224 -20.30 4.96 4.41
N THR A 225 -21.37 5.66 4.78
CA THR A 225 -22.33 5.24 5.82
C THR A 225 -23.75 5.33 5.29
N ALA A 226 -24.52 4.26 5.50
CA ALA A 226 -25.95 4.24 5.22
C ALA A 226 -26.73 4.68 6.47
N PHE A 227 -27.70 5.55 6.27
CA PHE A 227 -28.61 6.09 7.26
C PHE A 227 -30.03 5.68 6.91
N THR A 228 -30.80 5.34 7.95
CA THR A 228 -32.23 5.07 7.81
C THR A 228 -33.01 5.81 8.89
N ALA A 229 -34.19 6.29 8.55
CA ALA A 229 -35.10 6.95 9.49
C ALA A 229 -36.54 6.72 9.08
N THR A 230 -37.45 6.61 10.05
CA THR A 230 -38.89 6.57 9.77
C THR A 230 -39.46 7.98 9.89
N ALA A 231 -40.10 8.47 8.82
CA ALA A 231 -40.75 9.77 8.83
C ALA A 231 -41.88 9.79 9.87
N ARG A 232 -41.81 10.66 10.87
CA ARG A 232 -42.86 10.86 11.88
C ARG A 232 -43.86 11.94 11.47
#